data_AF-A0A218X0U4-F1
#
_entry.id   AF-A0A218X0U4-F1
#
_cell.length_a   1.000
_cell.length_b   1.000
_cell.length_c   1.000
_cell.angle_alpha   90.00
_cell.angle_beta   90.00
_cell.angle_gamma   90.00
#
_symmetry.space_group_name_H-M   'P 1'
#
loop_
_entity.id
_entity.type
_entity.pdbx_description
1 polymer ?
#
loop_
_entity_poly.entity_id
_entity_poly.type
_entity_poly.pdbx_seq_one_letter_code
_entity_poly.pdbx_strand_id
1 'polypeptide(L)'
;MDGLPSAQTDHLHKNVLSFASEPSCATVELASIVDAAGEPIPTSAVLTASSKHIGTRCSSENVAFLKCKKKHPNPEKCLDRGLKVTRCVLGLLKDLHQRCTGEMDAYVGCMYYNTNEFDLCLKEQRAFEKACPLVPFELYDLPNLEDVLSVNVWSECLTEEERLSLAKILPNMDQETYMRTMMELFKGCNFNFGSPLKKLFDMLNGGLCSPRVAFYREGRNSFDKREHYHFLKMHQNGGYNIEEKLRVLNIVKNQKSLMCKKETLWDY
;
A
#
# COMPACT_ATOMS: atom_id res chain seq x y z
N MET A 1 25.88 2.68 74.51
CA MET A 1 26.96 2.90 73.53
C MET A 1 26.57 2.31 72.17
N ASP A 2 25.40 2.71 71.67
CA ASP A 2 25.27 3.73 70.62
C ASP A 2 26.28 3.73 69.48
N GLY A 3 25.76 3.61 68.25
CA GLY A 3 26.48 3.90 67.02
C GLY A 3 25.76 3.44 65.75
N LEU A 4 24.67 4.12 65.37
CA LEU A 4 24.04 4.09 64.03
C LEU A 4 24.99 4.70 62.96
N PRO A 5 24.82 4.46 61.63
CA PRO A 5 23.81 5.19 60.81
C PRO A 5 23.09 4.32 59.71
N SER A 6 21.77 4.48 59.52
CA SER A 6 21.02 5.18 58.43
C SER A 6 21.33 4.74 56.97
N ALA A 7 20.42 4.04 56.27
CA ALA A 7 19.36 4.54 55.36
C ALA A 7 19.69 4.20 53.87
N GLN A 8 18.88 3.35 53.19
CA GLN A 8 18.00 3.65 52.02
C GLN A 8 18.78 4.12 50.75
N THR A 9 18.69 3.53 49.55
CA THR A 9 17.55 3.14 48.69
C THR A 9 18.06 2.45 47.40
N ASP A 10 17.26 1.51 46.87
CA ASP A 10 16.90 1.27 45.47
C ASP A 10 17.87 0.88 44.32
N HIS A 11 17.24 0.07 43.46
CA HIS A 11 17.38 -0.09 42.01
C HIS A 11 18.34 -1.15 41.44
N LEU A 12 17.71 -2.29 41.11
CA LEU A 12 17.67 -2.88 39.76
C LEU A 12 18.90 -2.58 38.89
N HIS A 13 19.78 -3.55 38.68
CA HIS A 13 20.55 -3.75 37.44
C HIS A 13 21.51 -4.91 37.68
N LYS A 14 21.12 -6.14 37.33
CA LYS A 14 22.01 -7.29 37.07
C LYS A 14 21.16 -8.44 36.54
N ASN A 15 21.14 -8.56 35.22
CA ASN A 15 21.33 -9.82 34.47
C ASN A 15 20.87 -9.62 33.04
N VAL A 16 21.72 -8.95 32.26
CA VAL A 16 21.70 -9.01 30.80
C VAL A 16 23.12 -9.38 30.39
N LEU A 17 23.21 -10.42 29.54
CA LEU A 17 24.39 -10.91 28.82
C LEU A 17 25.35 -11.84 29.58
N SER A 18 25.11 -13.14 29.43
CA SER A 18 26.18 -14.08 29.09
C SER A 18 25.55 -15.35 28.55
N PHE A 19 25.59 -15.56 27.24
CA PHE A 19 25.93 -16.84 26.61
C PHE A 19 26.20 -16.56 25.14
N ALA A 20 27.48 -16.42 24.82
CA ALA A 20 27.99 -16.52 23.46
C ALA A 20 28.36 -17.98 23.21
N SER A 21 27.69 -18.60 22.24
CA SER A 21 28.16 -19.80 21.53
C SER A 21 27.82 -19.62 20.04
N GLU A 22 28.75 -20.05 19.20
CA GLU A 22 28.86 -19.85 17.74
C GLU A 22 27.61 -20.21 16.92
N PRO A 23 27.44 -19.68 15.68
CA PRO A 23 26.19 -19.76 14.94
C PRO A 23 26.09 -21.08 14.18
N SER A 24 25.78 -22.17 14.88
CA SER A 24 25.09 -23.29 14.24
C SER A 24 23.64 -22.86 14.06
N CYS A 25 23.14 -22.87 12.83
CA CYS A 25 21.76 -22.59 12.45
C CYS A 25 20.78 -23.21 13.46
N ALA A 26 20.29 -22.40 14.40
CA ALA A 26 19.25 -22.83 15.30
C ALA A 26 18.01 -22.96 14.42
N THR A 27 17.57 -24.20 14.19
CA THR A 27 16.22 -24.48 13.75
C THR A 27 15.30 -23.81 14.76
N VAL A 28 14.77 -22.64 14.41
CA VAL A 28 13.67 -22.04 15.14
C VAL A 28 12.48 -22.93 14.79
N GLU A 29 12.33 -24.04 15.51
CA GLU A 29 11.02 -24.67 15.62
C GLU A 29 10.06 -23.56 16.03
N LEU A 30 8.89 -23.54 15.39
CA LEU A 30 7.78 -22.63 15.67
C LEU A 30 7.43 -22.74 17.17
N ALA A 31 8.15 -22.04 18.05
CA ALA A 31 8.02 -22.13 19.48
C ALA A 31 6.62 -21.63 19.86
N SER A 32 5.72 -22.58 20.02
CA SER A 32 4.28 -22.35 20.12
C SER A 32 3.93 -21.87 21.51
N ILE A 33 3.87 -20.55 21.70
CA ILE A 33 2.93 -20.03 22.67
C ILE A 33 1.55 -20.48 22.15
N VAL A 34 0.79 -21.24 22.92
CA VAL A 34 -0.55 -21.66 22.53
C VAL A 34 -1.59 -20.74 23.16
N ASP A 35 -2.70 -20.51 22.48
CA ASP A 35 -3.82 -19.77 23.05
C ASP A 35 -4.62 -20.64 24.04
N ALA A 36 -5.67 -20.06 24.62
CA ALA A 36 -6.53 -20.76 25.57
C ALA A 36 -7.25 -22.00 24.97
N ALA A 37 -7.29 -22.12 23.64
CA ALA A 37 -7.84 -23.27 22.92
C ALA A 37 -6.76 -24.29 22.50
N GLY A 38 -5.49 -24.05 22.82
CA GLY A 38 -4.37 -24.91 22.44
C GLY A 38 -3.86 -24.69 21.02
N GLU A 39 -4.33 -23.66 20.32
CA GLU A 39 -3.88 -23.33 18.97
C GLU A 39 -2.56 -22.52 19.04
N PRO A 40 -1.57 -22.79 18.16
CA PRO A 40 -0.32 -22.07 18.15
C PRO A 40 -0.54 -20.59 17.81
N ILE A 41 -0.10 -19.70 18.69
CA ILE A 41 -0.06 -18.25 18.49
C ILE A 41 1.13 -17.95 17.59
N PRO A 42 0.90 -17.47 16.36
CA PRO A 42 1.99 -17.13 15.46
C PRO A 42 2.69 -15.86 15.94
N THR A 43 4.02 -15.87 15.89
CA THR A 43 4.82 -14.66 16.16
C THR A 43 4.65 -13.64 15.04
N SER A 44 5.06 -12.39 15.29
CA SER A 44 5.06 -11.35 14.26
C SER A 44 5.87 -11.75 13.02
N ALA A 45 6.97 -12.50 13.19
CA ALA A 45 7.80 -12.97 12.09
C ALA A 45 7.06 -13.96 11.19
N VAL A 46 6.33 -14.91 11.78
CA VAL A 46 5.50 -15.89 11.05
C VAL A 46 4.42 -15.19 10.23
N LEU A 47 3.69 -14.26 10.87
CA LEU A 47 2.64 -13.48 10.20
C LEU A 47 3.20 -12.59 9.09
N THR A 48 4.37 -11.97 9.31
CA THR A 48 4.97 -11.05 8.34
C THR A 48 5.54 -11.80 7.13
N ALA A 49 6.26 -12.90 7.37
CA ALA A 49 6.76 -13.79 6.32
C ALA A 49 5.60 -14.35 5.45
N SER A 50 4.48 -14.69 6.10
CA SER A 50 3.31 -15.27 5.43
C SER A 50 2.32 -14.23 4.90
N SER A 51 2.59 -12.93 5.06
CA SER A 51 1.63 -11.85 4.80
C SER A 51 1.08 -11.86 3.37
N LYS A 52 1.92 -12.16 2.37
CA LYS A 52 1.50 -12.30 0.97
C LYS A 52 0.52 -13.47 0.80
N HIS A 53 0.79 -14.63 1.42
CA HIS A 53 -0.08 -15.80 1.35
C HIS A 53 -1.41 -15.54 2.04
N ILE A 54 -1.39 -14.87 3.19
CA ILE A 54 -2.59 -14.47 3.93
C ILE A 54 -3.45 -13.54 3.07
N GLY A 55 -2.83 -12.54 2.44
CA GLY A 55 -3.51 -11.59 1.56
C GLY A 55 -4.23 -12.26 0.41
N THR A 56 -3.60 -13.25 -0.24
CA THR A 56 -4.20 -13.99 -1.35
C THR A 56 -5.23 -15.01 -0.89
N ARG A 57 -4.87 -15.92 0.02
CA ARG A 57 -5.70 -17.07 0.40
C ARG A 57 -6.90 -16.69 1.26
N CYS A 58 -6.75 -15.72 2.15
CA CYS A 58 -7.78 -15.27 3.08
C CYS A 58 -8.43 -13.94 2.66
N SER A 59 -8.30 -13.56 1.38
CA SER A 59 -8.80 -12.29 0.84
C SER A 59 -10.31 -12.12 1.09
N SER A 60 -11.10 -13.18 0.88
CA SER A 60 -12.55 -13.12 0.96
C SER A 60 -13.05 -12.79 2.38
N GLU A 61 -12.45 -13.44 3.38
CA GLU A 61 -12.70 -13.27 4.80
C GLU A 61 -12.24 -11.88 5.27
N ASN A 62 -11.03 -11.48 4.86
CA ASN A 62 -10.45 -10.17 5.19
C ASN A 62 -11.33 -9.03 4.67
N VAL A 63 -11.72 -9.09 3.39
CA VAL A 63 -12.60 -8.09 2.78
C VAL A 63 -13.96 -8.06 3.46
N ALA A 64 -14.55 -9.22 3.79
CA ALA A 64 -15.82 -9.28 4.50
C ALA A 64 -15.72 -8.65 5.90
N PHE A 65 -14.62 -8.89 6.62
CA PHE A 65 -14.36 -8.29 7.93
C PHE A 65 -14.18 -6.78 7.85
N LEU A 66 -13.35 -6.27 6.92
CA LEU A 66 -13.13 -4.85 6.71
C LEU A 66 -14.41 -4.10 6.30
N LYS A 67 -15.23 -4.71 5.42
CA LYS A 67 -16.55 -4.17 5.05
C LYS A 67 -17.48 -4.07 6.27
N CYS A 68 -17.44 -5.03 7.19
CA CYS A 68 -18.20 -4.98 8.44
C CYS A 68 -17.75 -3.82 9.33
N LYS A 69 -16.43 -3.69 9.56
CA LYS A 69 -15.86 -2.58 10.36
C LYS A 69 -16.16 -1.21 9.78
N LYS A 70 -16.20 -1.08 8.45
CA LYS A 70 -16.58 0.17 7.78
C LYS A 70 -18.05 0.55 8.05
N LYS A 71 -18.93 -0.44 8.17
CA LYS A 71 -20.38 -0.23 8.39
C LYS A 71 -20.71 -0.02 9.87
N HIS A 72 -20.00 -0.69 10.77
CA HIS A 72 -20.31 -0.71 12.20
C HIS A 72 -19.12 -0.25 13.03
N PRO A 73 -19.24 0.86 13.80
CA PRO A 73 -18.18 1.33 14.68
C PRO A 73 -18.00 0.45 15.93
N ASN A 74 -19.03 -0.30 16.36
CA ASN A 74 -18.93 -1.23 17.47
C ASN A 74 -18.23 -2.54 17.04
N PRO A 75 -17.08 -2.91 17.65
CA PRO A 75 -16.30 -4.10 17.29
C PRO A 75 -17.05 -5.43 17.51
N GLU A 76 -17.97 -5.52 18.47
CA GLU A 76 -18.70 -6.76 18.78
C GLU A 76 -19.54 -7.26 17.61
N LYS A 77 -20.03 -6.35 16.76
CA LYS A 77 -20.85 -6.68 15.59
C LYS A 77 -20.10 -7.46 14.52
N CYS A 78 -18.76 -7.48 14.56
CA CYS A 78 -17.92 -8.11 13.55
C CYS A 78 -17.13 -9.32 14.07
N LEU A 79 -17.39 -9.80 15.30
CA LEU A 79 -16.65 -10.91 15.93
C LEU A 79 -16.70 -12.22 15.13
N ASP A 80 -17.87 -12.63 14.63
CA ASP A 80 -18.00 -13.84 13.79
C ASP A 80 -17.12 -13.77 12.52
N ARG A 81 -17.06 -12.60 11.88
CA ARG A 81 -16.20 -12.39 10.71
C ARG A 81 -14.72 -12.36 11.09
N GLY A 82 -14.38 -11.81 12.26
CA GLY A 82 -13.04 -11.85 12.82
C GLY A 82 -12.57 -13.30 13.07
N LEU A 83 -13.43 -14.14 13.66
CA LEU A 83 -13.15 -15.56 13.88
C LEU A 83 -12.91 -16.31 12.57
N LYS A 84 -13.66 -15.99 11.51
CA LYS A 84 -13.45 -16.57 10.16
C LYS A 84 -12.08 -16.18 9.59
N VAL A 85 -11.65 -14.93 9.76
CA VAL A 85 -10.30 -14.48 9.37
C VAL A 85 -9.24 -15.27 10.14
N THR A 86 -9.33 -15.31 11.47
CA THR A 86 -8.36 -16.04 12.31
C THR A 86 -8.27 -17.51 11.92
N ARG A 87 -9.41 -18.19 11.72
CA ARG A 87 -9.45 -19.58 11.29
C ARG A 87 -8.76 -19.80 9.94
N CYS A 88 -9.02 -18.92 8.96
CA CYS A 88 -8.36 -18.99 7.66
C CYS A 88 -6.85 -18.84 7.78
N VAL A 89 -6.39 -17.83 8.54
CA VAL A 89 -4.95 -17.56 8.73
C VAL A 89 -4.26 -18.72 9.41
N LEU A 90 -4.79 -19.23 10.52
CA LEU A 90 -4.18 -20.35 11.24
C LEU A 90 -4.13 -21.62 10.39
N GLY A 91 -5.21 -21.92 9.65
CA GLY A 91 -5.25 -23.04 8.71
C GLY A 91 -4.17 -22.90 7.62
N LEU A 92 -4.04 -21.71 7.03
CA LEU A 92 -3.00 -21.43 6.03
C LEU A 92 -1.59 -21.61 6.60
N LEU A 93 -1.31 -21.08 7.80
CA LEU A 93 0.01 -21.20 8.42
C LEU A 93 0.39 -22.67 8.65
N LYS A 94 -0.57 -23.49 9.09
CA LYS A 94 -0.39 -24.93 9.22
C LYS A 94 -0.11 -25.59 7.87
N ASP A 95 -0.87 -25.25 6.83
CA ASP A 95 -0.69 -25.80 5.48
C ASP A 95 0.65 -25.40 4.85
N LEU A 96 1.15 -24.19 5.11
CA LEU A 96 2.46 -23.73 4.66
C LEU A 96 3.57 -24.48 5.37
N HIS A 97 3.52 -24.51 6.70
CA HIS A 97 4.54 -25.18 7.50
C HIS A 97 4.59 -26.70 7.23
N GLN A 98 3.47 -27.33 6.84
CA GLN A 98 3.46 -28.74 6.43
C GLN A 98 4.05 -28.99 5.03
N ARG A 99 3.92 -28.04 4.09
CA ARG A 99 4.34 -28.23 2.69
C ARG A 99 5.75 -27.74 2.41
N CYS A 100 6.17 -26.66 3.03
CA CYS A 100 7.45 -25.99 2.82
C CYS A 100 8.11 -25.64 4.17
N THR A 101 8.20 -26.63 5.05
CA THR A 101 8.70 -26.48 6.44
C THR A 101 10.07 -25.80 6.46
N GLY A 102 11.05 -26.36 5.75
CA GLY A 102 12.43 -25.89 5.81
C GLY A 102 12.61 -24.46 5.28
N GLU A 103 11.97 -24.14 4.17
CA GLU A 103 12.06 -22.81 3.57
C GLU A 103 11.28 -21.77 4.38
N MET A 104 10.11 -22.13 4.91
CA MET A 104 9.33 -21.26 5.79
C MET A 104 10.11 -20.95 7.07
N ASP A 105 10.69 -21.97 7.72
CA ASP A 105 11.43 -21.80 8.97
C ASP A 105 12.70 -20.97 8.76
N ALA A 106 13.42 -21.17 7.65
CA ALA A 106 14.57 -20.36 7.28
C ALA A 106 14.18 -18.88 7.08
N TYR A 107 13.07 -18.64 6.37
CA TYR A 107 12.60 -17.28 6.13
C TYR A 107 12.08 -16.60 7.40
N VAL A 108 11.28 -17.29 8.21
CA VAL A 108 10.81 -16.81 9.50
C VAL A 108 11.99 -16.54 10.45
N GLY A 109 12.99 -17.41 10.48
CA GLY A 109 14.21 -17.22 11.26
C GLY A 109 14.97 -15.95 10.85
N CYS A 110 15.13 -15.72 9.55
CA CYS A 110 15.72 -14.48 9.04
C CYS A 110 14.90 -13.24 9.44
N MET A 111 13.57 -13.30 9.29
CA MET A 111 12.67 -12.20 9.66
C MET A 111 12.73 -11.91 11.15
N TYR A 112 12.78 -12.93 12.00
CA TYR A 112 12.92 -12.77 13.44
C TYR A 112 14.23 -12.06 13.81
N TYR A 113 15.35 -12.46 13.22
CA TYR A 113 16.66 -11.85 13.48
C TYR A 113 16.74 -10.39 12.97
N ASN A 114 16.12 -10.11 11.83
CA ASN A 114 16.18 -8.80 11.18
C ASN A 114 14.96 -7.92 11.49
N THR A 115 14.24 -8.15 12.60
CA THR A 115 13.10 -7.32 13.05
C THR A 115 12.02 -7.14 11.97
N ASN A 116 11.76 -8.20 11.21
CA ASN A 116 10.80 -8.26 10.10
C ASN A 116 11.15 -7.36 8.89
N GLU A 117 12.44 -7.04 8.68
CA GLU A 117 12.89 -6.29 7.51
C GLU A 117 13.03 -7.20 6.27
N PHE A 118 12.15 -7.02 5.29
CA PHE A 118 12.08 -7.86 4.08
C PHE A 118 13.38 -7.81 3.25
N ASP A 119 13.98 -6.63 3.14
CA ASP A 119 15.15 -6.40 2.26
C ASP A 119 16.38 -7.21 2.70
N LEU A 120 16.46 -7.56 3.98
CA LEU A 120 17.56 -8.34 4.54
C LEU A 120 17.38 -9.85 4.37
N CYS A 121 16.19 -10.30 3.95
CA CYS A 121 15.80 -11.71 3.87
C CYS A 121 15.37 -12.14 2.45
N LEU A 122 15.79 -11.41 1.41
CA LEU A 122 15.39 -11.68 0.02
C LEU A 122 15.80 -13.07 -0.48
N LYS A 123 16.89 -13.64 0.05
CA LYS A 123 17.37 -14.97 -0.35
C LYS A 123 16.41 -16.05 0.16
N GLU A 124 16.09 -16.01 1.44
CA GLU A 124 15.18 -16.93 2.11
C GLU A 124 13.75 -16.75 1.59
N GLN A 125 13.33 -15.50 1.36
CA GLN A 125 12.05 -15.18 0.73
C GLN A 125 11.90 -15.86 -0.63
N ARG A 126 12.90 -15.78 -1.51
CA ARG A 126 12.85 -16.42 -2.83
C ARG A 126 12.80 -17.94 -2.73
N ALA A 127 13.52 -18.54 -1.79
CA ALA A 127 13.47 -19.97 -1.55
C ALA A 127 12.06 -20.41 -1.10
N PHE A 128 11.48 -19.67 -0.15
CA PHE A 128 10.12 -19.91 0.33
C PHE A 128 9.06 -19.73 -0.77
N GLU A 129 9.11 -18.63 -1.52
CA GLU A 129 8.16 -18.39 -2.62
C GLU A 129 8.31 -19.40 -3.77
N LYS A 130 9.49 -19.97 -3.97
CA LYS A 130 9.72 -21.06 -4.93
C LYS A 130 9.13 -22.39 -4.47
N ALA A 131 9.31 -22.73 -3.19
CA ALA A 131 8.79 -23.98 -2.61
C ALA A 131 7.26 -23.93 -2.41
N CYS A 132 6.75 -22.76 -2.03
CA CYS A 132 5.34 -22.48 -1.80
C CYS A 132 4.93 -21.27 -2.64
N PRO A 133 4.59 -21.44 -3.92
CA PRO A 133 4.17 -20.34 -4.77
C PRO A 133 2.80 -19.80 -4.36
N LEU A 134 2.66 -18.47 -4.38
CA LEU A 134 1.42 -17.72 -4.07
C LEU A 134 0.36 -17.88 -5.16
N VAL A 135 0.82 -17.98 -6.39
CA VAL A 135 0.06 -18.01 -7.63
C VAL A 135 0.65 -19.18 -8.42
N PRO A 136 -0.17 -19.99 -9.13
CA PRO A 136 0.35 -21.08 -9.94
C PRO A 136 1.51 -20.62 -10.83
N PHE A 137 2.56 -21.44 -10.95
CA PHE A 137 3.77 -21.07 -11.67
C PHE A 137 3.48 -20.68 -13.13
N GLU A 138 2.40 -21.24 -13.70
CA GLU A 138 1.88 -20.94 -15.04
C GLU A 138 1.56 -19.45 -15.26
N LEU A 139 1.33 -18.67 -14.20
CA LEU A 139 1.09 -17.23 -14.32
C LEU A 139 2.37 -16.41 -14.57
N TYR A 140 3.54 -16.90 -14.14
CA TYR A 140 4.84 -16.25 -14.41
C TYR A 140 5.30 -16.49 -15.85
N ASP A 141 4.86 -17.60 -16.46
CA ASP A 141 5.16 -17.98 -17.83
C ASP A 141 4.10 -17.46 -18.83
N LEU A 142 3.15 -16.62 -18.39
CA LEU A 142 2.14 -16.04 -19.28
C LEU A 142 2.83 -15.28 -20.42
N PRO A 143 2.68 -15.72 -21.68
CA PRO A 143 3.17 -14.96 -22.82
C PRO A 143 2.34 -13.69 -22.91
N ASN A 144 3.00 -12.55 -22.68
CA ASN A 144 2.46 -11.19 -22.73
C ASN A 144 1.19 -10.92 -21.88
N LEU A 145 1.37 -10.20 -20.78
CA LEU A 145 0.25 -9.73 -19.94
C LEU A 145 -0.75 -8.83 -20.71
N GLU A 146 -0.37 -8.29 -21.87
CA GLU A 146 -1.24 -7.55 -22.80
C GLU A 146 -2.44 -8.38 -23.26
N ASP A 147 -2.25 -9.68 -23.47
CA ASP A 147 -3.33 -10.57 -23.94
C ASP A 147 -4.38 -10.80 -22.84
N VAL A 148 -3.96 -10.71 -21.56
CA VAL A 148 -4.82 -10.86 -20.38
C VAL A 148 -5.79 -9.69 -20.23
N LEU A 149 -5.38 -8.47 -20.56
CA LEU A 149 -6.23 -7.27 -20.48
C LEU A 149 -6.67 -6.82 -21.88
N SER A 150 -7.26 -7.75 -22.63
CA SER A 150 -7.79 -7.51 -23.97
C SER A 150 -9.32 -7.35 -23.98
N VAL A 151 -9.85 -6.78 -25.07
CA VAL A 151 -11.30 -6.65 -25.30
C VAL A 151 -11.99 -8.02 -25.24
N ASN A 152 -11.34 -9.06 -25.78
CA ASN A 152 -11.90 -10.40 -25.83
C ASN A 152 -11.99 -11.00 -24.43
N VAL A 153 -10.93 -10.92 -23.62
CA VAL A 153 -10.95 -11.42 -22.23
C VAL A 153 -11.99 -10.69 -21.39
N TRP A 154 -12.11 -9.37 -21.53
CA TRP A 154 -13.16 -8.59 -20.87
C TRP A 154 -14.58 -9.10 -21.22
N SER A 155 -14.77 -9.53 -22.47
CA SER A 155 -16.06 -9.93 -23.03
C SER A 155 -16.40 -11.41 -22.86
N GLU A 156 -15.41 -12.27 -22.63
CA GLU A 156 -15.59 -13.73 -22.63
C GLU A 156 -15.30 -14.35 -21.25
N CYS A 157 -14.35 -13.81 -20.48
CA CYS A 157 -13.91 -14.43 -19.22
C CYS A 157 -14.62 -13.89 -17.98
N LEU A 158 -15.25 -12.71 -18.07
CA LEU A 158 -15.97 -12.10 -16.94
C LEU A 158 -17.48 -12.33 -17.07
N THR A 159 -18.14 -12.65 -15.97
CA THR A 159 -19.61 -12.67 -15.89
C THR A 159 -20.20 -11.26 -15.96
N GLU A 160 -21.49 -11.16 -16.27
CA GLU A 160 -22.19 -9.87 -16.29
C GLU A 160 -22.14 -9.18 -14.91
N GLU A 161 -22.31 -9.96 -13.84
CA GLU A 161 -22.24 -9.47 -12.46
C GLU A 161 -20.87 -8.89 -12.12
N GLU A 162 -19.79 -9.55 -12.55
CA GLU A 162 -18.43 -9.06 -12.36
C GLU A 162 -18.17 -7.78 -13.15
N ARG A 163 -18.60 -7.72 -14.42
CA ARG A 163 -18.48 -6.49 -15.23
C ARG A 163 -19.27 -5.34 -14.61
N LEU A 164 -20.48 -5.59 -14.12
CA LEU A 164 -21.29 -4.60 -13.41
C LEU A 164 -20.62 -4.17 -12.11
N SER A 165 -19.95 -5.08 -11.40
CA SER A 165 -19.19 -4.74 -10.19
C SER A 165 -17.99 -3.84 -10.51
N LEU A 166 -17.28 -4.11 -11.60
CA LEU A 166 -16.12 -3.34 -12.05
C LEU A 166 -16.52 -1.98 -12.62
N ALA A 167 -17.66 -1.92 -13.33
CA ALA A 167 -18.21 -0.68 -13.86
C ALA A 167 -18.50 0.35 -12.75
N LYS A 168 -18.84 -0.09 -11.52
CA LYS A 168 -19.05 0.80 -10.36
C LYS A 168 -17.79 1.54 -9.92
N ILE A 169 -16.61 1.10 -10.33
CA ILE A 169 -15.33 1.74 -10.01
C ILE A 169 -15.08 2.94 -10.94
N LEU A 170 -15.74 2.95 -12.09
CA LEU A 170 -15.54 3.96 -13.12
C LEU A 170 -16.41 5.20 -12.86
N PRO A 171 -16.01 6.38 -13.38
CA PRO A 171 -16.83 7.59 -13.35
C PRO A 171 -18.20 7.36 -14.01
N ASN A 172 -19.21 8.12 -13.58
CA ASN A 172 -20.53 8.06 -14.20
C ASN A 172 -20.47 8.55 -15.65
N MET A 173 -20.87 7.69 -16.58
CA MET A 173 -20.85 7.91 -18.02
C MET A 173 -22.10 7.28 -18.64
N ASP A 174 -22.56 7.81 -19.77
CA ASP A 174 -23.61 7.15 -20.53
C ASP A 174 -23.10 5.82 -21.13
N GLN A 175 -24.03 4.93 -21.46
CA GLN A 175 -23.70 3.58 -21.89
C GLN A 175 -22.87 3.54 -23.19
N GLU A 176 -23.07 4.49 -24.10
CA GLU A 176 -22.35 4.55 -25.37
C GLU A 176 -20.91 5.01 -25.14
N THR A 177 -20.73 6.09 -24.37
CA THR A 177 -19.40 6.57 -23.96
C THR A 177 -18.64 5.50 -23.19
N TYR A 178 -19.30 4.80 -22.26
CA TYR A 178 -18.70 3.69 -21.51
C TYR A 178 -18.16 2.61 -22.45
N MET A 179 -19.00 2.13 -23.38
CA MET A 179 -18.63 1.08 -24.35
C MET A 179 -17.44 1.52 -25.20
N ARG A 180 -17.47 2.75 -25.74
CA ARG A 180 -16.39 3.29 -26.56
C ARG A 180 -15.09 3.41 -25.78
N THR A 181 -15.14 3.99 -24.58
CA THR A 181 -13.96 4.17 -23.72
C THR A 181 -13.35 2.83 -23.31
N MET A 182 -14.16 1.84 -22.95
CA MET A 182 -13.65 0.51 -22.59
C MET A 182 -13.01 -0.20 -23.78
N MET A 183 -13.62 -0.08 -24.97
CA MET A 183 -13.05 -0.65 -26.19
C MET A 183 -11.70 0.01 -26.54
N GLU A 184 -11.62 1.35 -26.50
CA GLU A 184 -10.39 2.09 -26.77
C GLU A 184 -9.30 1.78 -25.73
N LEU A 185 -9.67 1.66 -24.45
CA LEU A 185 -8.75 1.33 -23.37
C LEU A 185 -8.09 -0.04 -23.58
N PHE A 186 -8.90 -1.08 -23.78
CA PHE A 186 -8.40 -2.45 -23.94
C PHE A 186 -7.81 -2.75 -25.32
N LYS A 187 -8.01 -1.87 -26.31
CA LYS A 187 -7.23 -1.87 -27.57
C LYS A 187 -5.87 -1.17 -27.43
N GLY A 188 -5.60 -0.57 -26.27
CA GLY A 188 -4.38 0.20 -26.05
C GLY A 188 -4.31 1.51 -26.85
N CYS A 189 -5.46 2.11 -27.17
CA CYS A 189 -5.51 3.40 -27.88
C CYS A 189 -4.91 4.54 -27.03
N ASN A 190 -4.62 5.66 -27.69
CA ASN A 190 -4.06 6.85 -27.04
C ASN A 190 -5.14 7.64 -26.30
N PHE A 191 -4.97 7.84 -24.99
CA PHE A 191 -5.79 8.71 -24.14
C PHE A 191 -5.05 10.03 -23.92
N ASN A 192 -5.04 10.85 -24.98
CA ASN A 192 -4.41 12.18 -25.09
C ASN A 192 -2.88 12.20 -25.00
N PHE A 193 -2.28 11.45 -24.07
CA PHE A 193 -0.85 11.43 -23.79
C PHE A 193 -0.32 10.00 -23.62
N GLY A 194 -0.70 9.13 -24.56
CA GLY A 194 -0.28 7.73 -24.61
C GLY A 194 -1.37 6.78 -24.13
N SER A 195 -1.04 5.50 -24.11
CA SER A 195 -1.97 4.44 -23.72
C SER A 195 -1.87 4.15 -22.22
N PRO A 196 -2.96 4.29 -21.44
CA PRO A 196 -2.98 3.94 -20.03
C PRO A 196 -2.62 2.46 -19.81
N LEU A 197 -3.09 1.60 -20.71
CA LEU A 197 -2.85 0.16 -20.67
C LEU A 197 -1.35 -0.15 -20.89
N LYS A 198 -0.74 0.46 -21.91
CA LYS A 198 0.70 0.32 -22.16
C LYS A 198 1.54 0.83 -20.99
N LYS A 199 1.18 2.00 -20.44
CA LYS A 199 1.84 2.55 -19.26
C LYS A 199 1.74 1.63 -18.04
N LEU A 200 0.59 0.98 -17.84
CA LEU A 200 0.41 -0.02 -16.79
C LEU A 200 1.36 -1.21 -17.00
N PHE A 201 1.45 -1.74 -18.21
CA PHE A 201 2.36 -2.85 -18.52
C PHE A 201 3.82 -2.48 -18.36
N ASP A 202 4.23 -1.31 -18.85
CA ASP A 202 5.58 -0.79 -18.65
C ASP A 202 5.90 -0.64 -17.15
N MET A 203 4.92 -0.23 -16.33
CA MET A 203 5.07 -0.17 -14.88
C MET A 203 5.21 -1.53 -14.21
N LEU A 204 4.41 -2.52 -14.64
CA LEU A 204 4.45 -3.88 -14.09
C LEU A 204 5.77 -4.57 -14.45
N ASN A 205 6.15 -4.54 -15.73
CA ASN A 205 7.37 -5.17 -16.23
C ASN A 205 8.63 -4.41 -15.79
N GLY A 206 8.56 -3.09 -15.64
CA GLY A 206 9.67 -2.25 -15.20
C GLY A 206 9.94 -2.27 -13.69
N GLY A 207 9.20 -3.07 -12.90
CA GLY A 207 9.37 -3.16 -11.45
C GLY A 207 8.92 -1.91 -10.67
N LEU A 208 8.21 -0.97 -11.32
CA LEU A 208 7.74 0.28 -10.72
C LEU A 208 6.63 0.07 -9.68
N CYS A 209 6.06 -1.12 -9.63
CA CYS A 209 5.05 -1.55 -8.65
C CYS A 209 5.66 -2.19 -7.39
N SER A 210 6.99 -2.37 -7.33
CA SER A 210 7.66 -2.80 -6.09
C SER A 210 7.39 -1.79 -4.96
N PRO A 211 6.98 -2.21 -3.74
CA PRO A 211 6.63 -1.28 -2.66
C PRO A 211 7.69 -0.23 -2.36
N ARG A 212 8.97 -0.63 -2.38
CA ARG A 212 10.11 0.28 -2.17
C ARG A 212 10.24 1.29 -3.30
N VAL A 213 10.13 0.85 -4.55
CA VAL A 213 10.19 1.73 -5.73
C VAL A 213 8.99 2.66 -5.78
N ALA A 214 7.79 2.17 -5.45
CA ALA A 214 6.56 2.95 -5.40
C ALA A 214 6.66 4.09 -4.39
N PHE A 215 7.21 3.84 -3.20
CA PHE A 215 7.45 4.88 -2.19
C PHE A 215 8.39 5.98 -2.69
N TYR A 216 9.55 5.63 -3.24
CA TYR A 216 10.48 6.62 -3.79
C TYR A 216 9.88 7.38 -4.99
N ARG A 217 9.09 6.70 -5.82
CA ARG A 217 8.40 7.31 -6.96
C ARG A 217 7.40 8.36 -6.51
N GLU A 218 6.65 8.10 -5.44
CA GLU A 218 5.71 9.07 -4.87
C GLU A 218 6.43 10.31 -4.32
N GLY A 219 7.56 10.10 -3.63
CA GLY A 219 8.44 11.18 -3.19
C GLY A 219 8.92 12.02 -4.35
N ARG A 220 9.50 11.39 -5.39
CA ARG A 220 9.97 12.07 -6.60
C ARG A 220 8.85 12.85 -7.31
N ASN A 221 7.69 12.23 -7.52
CA ASN A 221 6.54 12.88 -8.13
C ASN A 221 6.11 14.15 -7.37
N SER A 222 6.22 14.13 -6.04
CA SER A 222 5.92 15.30 -5.21
C SER A 222 6.92 16.44 -5.44
N PHE A 223 8.20 16.12 -5.62
CA PHE A 223 9.23 17.11 -5.98
C PHE A 223 9.03 17.66 -7.39
N ASP A 224 8.84 16.79 -8.38
CA ASP A 224 8.60 17.18 -9.78
C ASP A 224 7.37 18.10 -9.89
N LYS A 225 6.31 17.79 -9.14
CA LYS A 225 5.09 18.60 -9.11
C LYS A 225 5.34 19.97 -8.47
N ARG A 226 6.13 20.04 -7.40
CA ARG A 226 6.52 21.32 -6.76
C ARG A 226 7.37 22.17 -7.70
N GLU A 227 8.33 21.56 -8.38
CA GLU A 227 9.17 22.23 -9.38
C GLU A 227 8.30 22.78 -10.52
N HIS A 228 7.41 21.96 -11.07
CA HIS A 228 6.50 22.37 -12.14
C HIS A 228 5.61 23.56 -11.74
N TYR A 229 4.98 23.52 -10.55
CA TYR A 229 4.16 24.65 -10.09
C TYR A 229 4.99 25.89 -9.75
N HIS A 230 6.21 25.72 -9.24
CA HIS A 230 7.13 26.83 -9.04
C HIS A 230 7.47 27.51 -10.37
N PHE A 231 7.78 26.71 -11.40
CA PHE A 231 8.04 27.19 -12.75
C PHE A 231 6.82 27.91 -13.36
N LEU A 232 5.62 27.33 -13.28
CA LEU A 232 4.39 27.97 -13.76
C LEU A 232 4.12 29.30 -13.04
N LYS A 233 4.31 29.35 -11.72
CA LYS A 233 4.16 30.59 -10.94
C LYS A 233 5.18 31.65 -11.36
N MET A 234 6.41 31.26 -11.67
CA MET A 234 7.42 32.19 -12.20
C MET A 234 7.03 32.71 -13.58
N HIS A 235 6.50 31.87 -14.47
CA HIS A 235 5.99 32.31 -15.77
C HIS A 235 4.78 33.25 -15.64
N GLN A 236 3.81 32.92 -14.79
CA GLN A 236 2.64 33.76 -14.56
C GLN A 236 3.01 35.11 -13.90
N ASN A 237 3.98 35.11 -12.97
CA ASN A 237 4.42 36.32 -12.28
C ASN A 237 5.42 37.16 -13.11
N GLY A 238 6.16 36.52 -14.02
CA GLY A 238 7.12 37.14 -14.93
C GLY A 238 6.50 37.64 -16.23
N GLY A 239 5.28 37.22 -16.57
CA GLY A 239 4.59 37.56 -17.82
C GLY A 239 3.96 38.96 -17.89
N TYR A 240 4.02 39.76 -16.82
CA TYR A 240 3.62 41.17 -16.87
C TYR A 240 4.89 42.03 -16.82
N ASN A 241 5.13 42.82 -17.86
CA ASN A 241 6.13 43.88 -17.84
C ASN A 241 5.84 44.78 -16.62
N ILE A 242 6.88 45.25 -15.92
CA ILE A 242 6.75 46.25 -14.84
C ILE A 242 5.85 47.41 -15.30
N GLU A 243 5.93 47.76 -16.58
CA GLU A 243 5.10 48.77 -17.23
C GLU A 243 3.61 48.42 -17.29
N GLU A 244 3.25 47.15 -17.53
CA GLU A 244 1.86 46.67 -17.49
C GLU A 244 1.35 46.56 -16.06
N LYS A 245 2.19 46.12 -15.11
CA LYS A 245 1.85 46.15 -13.69
C LYS A 245 1.59 47.59 -13.21
N LEU A 246 2.40 48.55 -13.65
CA LEU A 246 2.23 49.99 -13.37
C LEU A 246 0.97 50.57 -14.02
N ARG A 247 0.64 50.17 -15.27
CA ARG A 247 -0.61 50.59 -15.93
C ARG A 247 -1.85 50.12 -15.17
N VAL A 248 -1.89 48.84 -14.77
CA VAL A 248 -3.02 48.30 -13.98
C VAL A 248 -3.15 49.00 -12.63
N LEU A 249 -2.02 49.24 -11.94
CA LEU A 249 -2.00 49.96 -10.67
C LEU A 249 -2.55 51.39 -10.80
N ASN A 250 -2.18 52.11 -11.88
CA ASN A 250 -2.70 53.45 -12.15
C ASN A 250 -4.20 53.47 -12.47
N ILE A 251 -4.71 52.47 -13.20
CA ILE A 251 -6.14 52.33 -13.49
C ILE A 251 -6.92 52.11 -12.20
N VAL A 252 -6.47 51.19 -11.34
CA VAL A 252 -7.12 50.90 -10.05
C VAL A 252 -7.07 52.10 -9.11
N LYS A 253 -5.94 52.82 -9.07
CA LYS A 253 -5.78 54.04 -8.25
C LYS A 253 -6.70 55.17 -8.71
N ASN A 254 -6.84 55.36 -10.03
CA ASN A 254 -7.78 56.34 -10.59
C ASN A 254 -9.23 55.96 -10.34
N GLN A 255 -9.61 54.68 -10.50
CA GLN A 255 -10.95 54.21 -10.16
C GLN A 255 -11.28 54.38 -8.68
N LYS A 256 -10.34 54.10 -7.77
CA LYS A 256 -10.53 54.30 -6.33
C LYS A 256 -10.66 55.78 -5.94
N SER A 257 -9.93 56.67 -6.63
CA SER A 257 -10.07 58.13 -6.50
C SER A 257 -11.45 58.64 -7.00
N LEU A 258 -11.93 58.08 -8.12
CA LEU A 258 -13.26 58.35 -8.67
C LEU A 258 -14.39 57.84 -7.77
N MET A 259 -14.22 56.69 -7.13
CA MET A 259 -15.20 56.12 -6.19
C MET A 259 -15.28 56.95 -4.90
N CYS A 260 -14.12 57.37 -4.35
CA CYS A 260 -14.06 58.25 -3.17
C CYS A 260 -14.68 59.64 -3.43
N LYS A 261 -14.47 60.21 -4.63
CA LYS A 261 -15.16 61.46 -5.06
C LYS A 261 -16.66 61.30 -5.25
N LYS A 262 -17.12 60.12 -5.67
CA LYS A 262 -18.55 59.83 -5.82
C LYS A 262 -19.25 59.69 -4.47
N GLU A 263 -18.62 59.04 -3.49
CA GLU A 263 -19.19 58.93 -2.14
C GLU A 263 -19.41 60.31 -1.48
N THR A 264 -18.48 61.25 -1.63
CA THR A 264 -18.64 62.63 -1.11
C THR A 264 -19.70 63.48 -1.80
N LEU A 265 -20.26 63.03 -2.93
CA LEU A 265 -21.23 63.76 -3.75
C LEU A 265 -22.69 63.34 -3.49
N TRP A 266 -22.91 62.29 -2.67
CA TRP A 266 -24.24 61.81 -2.27
C TRP A 266 -24.60 62.14 -0.81
N ASP A 267 -23.74 62.87 -0.09
CA ASP A 267 -23.95 63.29 1.31
C ASP A 267 -24.47 64.75 1.46
N TYR A 268 -25.10 65.31 0.42
CA TYR A 268 -25.81 66.61 0.47
C TYR A 268 -27.28 66.47 0.05
#